data_AF-A0A0M0SXX1-F1
#
_entry.id   AF-A0A0M0SXX1-F1
#
_cell.length_a   1.000
_cell.length_b   1.000
_cell.length_c   1.000
_cell.angle_alpha   90.00
_cell.angle_beta   90.00
_cell.angle_gamma   90.00
#
_symmetry.space_group_name_H-M   'P 1'
#
loop_
_entity.id
_entity.type
_entity.pdbx_description
1 polymer ?
#
loop_
_entity_poly.entity_id
_entity_poly.type
_entity_poly.pdbx_seq_one_letter_code
_entity_poly.pdbx_strand_id
1 'polypeptide(L)'
;MYSDTDLLHQIKRRDPVALERLYDRYEKTLFLLFRRTQVDEALIHSAMTELFRTVWEQPARYPNFQGFILHTLRQLSNKREATPTR
;
A
#
# COMPACT_ATOMS: atom_id res chain seq x y z
N MET A 1 -2.78 8.71 -20.04
CA MET A 1 -3.13 7.91 -18.85
C MET A 1 -2.01 6.92 -18.60
N TYR A 2 -1.25 7.06 -17.51
CA TYR A 2 -0.24 6.06 -17.14
C TYR A 2 -0.95 4.87 -16.49
N SER A 3 -0.67 3.66 -16.97
CA SER A 3 -1.16 2.43 -16.34
C SER A 3 -0.38 2.17 -15.05
N ASP A 4 -1.00 1.50 -14.09
CA ASP A 4 -0.41 1.21 -12.78
C ASP A 4 0.91 0.42 -12.95
N THR A 5 0.96 -0.45 -13.96
CA THR A 5 2.15 -1.21 -14.37
C THR A 5 3.27 -0.31 -14.90
N ASP A 6 2.92 0.78 -15.59
CA ASP A 6 3.91 1.75 -16.10
C ASP A 6 4.55 2.54 -14.96
N LEU A 7 3.73 2.98 -13.99
CA LEU A 7 4.21 3.60 -12.75
C LEU A 7 5.13 2.64 -11.98
N LEU A 8 4.78 1.35 -11.87
CA LEU A 8 5.66 0.35 -11.25
C LEU A 8 6.98 0.18 -12.00
N HIS A 9 6.97 0.22 -13.34
CA HIS A 9 8.20 0.20 -14.13
C HIS A 9 9.07 1.45 -13.91
N GLN A 10 8.46 2.62 -13.76
CA GLN A 10 9.19 3.84 -13.41
C GLN A 10 9.76 3.75 -11.98
N ILE A 11 9.00 3.22 -11.02
CA ILE A 11 9.48 2.97 -9.65
C ILE A 11 10.67 2.00 -9.63
N LYS A 12 10.66 0.95 -10.47
CA LYS A 12 11.83 0.06 -10.64
C LYS A 12 13.09 0.80 -11.08
N ARG A 13 12.94 1.90 -11.83
CA ARG A 13 14.04 2.78 -12.25
C ARG A 13 14.43 3.80 -11.17
N ARG A 14 13.91 3.65 -9.95
CA ARG A 14 14.05 4.59 -8.83
C ARG A 14 13.53 5.99 -9.16
N ASP A 15 12.46 6.07 -9.93
CA ASP A 15 11.77 7.33 -10.19
C ASP A 15 10.84 7.67 -9.00
N PRO A 16 11.12 8.72 -8.20
CA PRO A 16 10.30 9.07 -7.05
C PRO A 16 8.95 9.68 -7.47
N VAL A 17 8.89 10.36 -8.62
CA VAL A 17 7.68 11.01 -9.13
C VAL A 17 6.61 9.96 -9.47
N ALA A 18 7.02 8.79 -9.97
CA ALA A 18 6.13 7.68 -10.21
C ALA A 18 5.48 7.14 -8.92
N LEU A 19 6.25 7.10 -7.82
CA LEU A 19 5.73 6.69 -6.51
C LEU A 19 4.74 7.72 -5.97
N GLU A 20 5.04 9.01 -6.08
CA GLU A 20 4.14 10.10 -5.66
C GLU A 20 2.83 10.09 -6.45
N ARG A 21 2.89 9.89 -7.77
CA ARG A 21 1.68 9.76 -8.62
C ARG A 21 0.84 8.55 -8.24
N LEU A 22 1.50 7.44 -7.89
CA LEU A 22 0.81 6.25 -7.42
C LEU A 22 0.14 6.52 -6.06
N TYR A 23 0.84 7.23 -5.16
CA TYR A 23 0.29 7.64 -3.88
C TYR A 23 -0.93 8.54 -4.06
N ASP A 24 -0.83 9.66 -4.76
CA ASP A 24 -1.91 10.63 -4.98
C ASP A 24 -3.18 9.96 -5.56
N ARG A 25 -2.99 9.03 -6.51
CA ARG A 25 -4.09 8.29 -7.15
C ARG A 25 -4.76 7.28 -6.20
N TYR A 26 -3.98 6.57 -5.39
CA TYR A 26 -4.47 5.47 -4.58
C TYR A 26 -4.73 5.84 -3.12
N GLU A 27 -4.24 6.98 -2.62
CA GLU A 27 -4.36 7.42 -1.23
C GLU A 27 -5.81 7.34 -0.75
N LYS A 28 -6.72 8.09 -1.40
CA LYS A 28 -8.15 8.13 -1.01
C LYS A 28 -8.81 6.75 -1.11
N THR A 29 -8.50 5.99 -2.14
CA THR A 29 -9.11 4.66 -2.38
C THR A 29 -8.64 3.64 -1.36
N LEU A 30 -7.34 3.62 -1.06
CA LEU A 30 -6.72 2.75 -0.06
C LEU A 30 -7.19 3.12 1.34
N PHE A 31 -7.26 4.41 1.66
CA PHE A 31 -7.76 4.88 2.94
C PHE A 31 -9.19 4.37 3.19
N LEU A 32 -10.10 4.55 2.21
CA LEU A 32 -11.47 4.05 2.32
C LEU A 32 -11.53 2.52 2.43
N LEU A 33 -10.70 1.80 1.68
CA LEU A 33 -10.64 0.34 1.72
C LEU A 33 -10.14 -0.17 3.08
N PHE A 34 -9.04 0.40 3.59
CA PHE A 34 -8.47 0.03 4.87
C PHE A 34 -9.36 0.45 6.04
N ARG A 35 -10.11 1.54 5.93
CA ARG A 35 -11.12 1.94 6.93
C ARG A 35 -12.29 0.95 7.05
N ARG A 36 -12.63 0.21 5.99
CA ARG A 36 -13.59 -0.91 6.09
C ARG A 36 -13.04 -2.07 6.90
N THR A 37 -11.72 -2.13 7.02
CA THR A 37 -11.01 -3.16 7.72
C THR A 37 -10.70 -2.72 9.16
N GLN A 38 -10.07 -1.58 9.35
CA GLN A 38 -9.56 -1.14 10.63
C GLN A 38 -10.27 0.12 11.13
N VAL A 39 -10.56 0.14 12.44
CA VAL A 39 -10.97 1.27 13.30
C VAL A 39 -10.01 2.46 13.21
N ASP A 40 -8.78 2.07 13.54
CA ASP A 40 -7.69 2.93 13.95
C ASP A 40 -6.97 3.56 12.75
N GLU A 41 -7.06 4.89 12.67
CA GLU A 41 -6.45 5.68 11.60
C GLU A 41 -4.91 5.60 11.61
N ALA A 42 -4.28 5.45 12.78
CA ALA A 42 -2.83 5.34 12.88
C ALA A 42 -2.35 4.00 12.30
N LEU A 43 -3.09 2.91 12.51
CA LEU A 43 -2.83 1.62 11.87
C LEU A 43 -3.05 1.67 10.36
N ILE A 44 -4.10 2.36 9.89
CA ILE A 44 -4.35 2.56 8.46
C ILE A 44 -3.18 3.31 7.82
N HIS A 45 -2.76 4.43 8.42
CA HIS A 45 -1.70 5.26 7.88
C HIS A 45 -0.35 4.53 7.89
N SER A 46 -0.07 3.77 8.96
CA SER A 46 1.11 2.90 9.04
C SER A 46 1.11 1.83 7.94
N ALA A 47 -0.04 1.20 7.69
CA ALA A 47 -0.17 0.18 6.65
C ALA A 47 -0.03 0.76 5.22
N MET A 48 -0.57 1.95 4.98
CA MET A 48 -0.34 2.67 3.72
C MET A 48 1.15 2.96 3.54
N THR A 49 1.78 3.53 4.55
CA THR A 49 3.23 3.83 4.53
C THR A 49 4.06 2.57 4.24
N GLU A 50 3.76 1.47 4.92
CA GLU A 50 4.44 0.18 4.72
C GLU A 50 4.18 -0.41 3.33
N LEU A 51 2.97 -0.25 2.78
CA LEU A 51 2.64 -0.64 1.42
C LEU A 51 3.51 0.10 0.40
N PHE A 52 3.54 1.43 0.46
CA PHE A 52 4.32 2.24 -0.48
C PHE A 52 5.81 2.02 -0.31
N ARG A 53 6.27 1.84 0.94
CA ARG A 53 7.65 1.45 1.23
C ARG A 53 8.00 0.11 0.61
N THR A 54 7.15 -0.90 0.73
CA THR A 54 7.37 -2.23 0.12
C THR A 54 7.38 -2.13 -1.41
N VAL A 55 6.53 -1.29 -1.99
CA VAL A 55 6.52 -1.01 -3.44
C VAL A 55 7.84 -0.36 -3.87
N TRP A 56 8.38 0.56 -3.08
CA TRP A 56 9.67 1.22 -3.37
C TRP A 56 10.88 0.30 -3.18
N GLU A 57 10.93 -0.45 -2.08
CA GLU A 57 12.05 -1.35 -1.76
C GLU A 57 12.05 -2.60 -2.67
N GLN A 58 10.88 -3.13 -2.99
CA GLN A 58 10.72 -4.37 -3.74
C GLN A 58 9.64 -4.27 -4.84
N PRO A 59 9.79 -3.36 -5.82
CA PRO A 59 8.80 -3.14 -6.89
C PRO A 59 8.61 -4.36 -7.81
N ALA A 60 9.54 -5.31 -7.81
CA ALA A 60 9.45 -6.55 -8.57
C ALA A 60 8.78 -7.70 -7.80
N ARG A 61 8.40 -7.50 -6.53
CA ARG A 61 7.80 -8.54 -5.69
C ARG A 61 6.43 -9.00 -6.20
N TYR A 62 5.66 -8.09 -6.78
CA TYR A 62 4.38 -8.40 -7.41
C TYR A 62 4.33 -7.83 -8.82
N PRO A 63 3.63 -8.51 -9.74
CA PRO A 63 3.49 -8.05 -11.14
C PRO A 63 2.59 -6.81 -11.27
N ASN A 64 1.76 -6.52 -10.26
CA ASN A 64 0.83 -5.39 -10.26
C ASN A 64 0.68 -4.81 -8.85
N PHE A 65 0.08 -3.62 -8.78
CA PHE A 65 -0.14 -2.92 -7.51
C PHE A 65 -1.15 -3.66 -6.61
N GLN A 66 -2.10 -4.37 -7.20
CA GLN A 66 -3.10 -5.16 -6.47
C GLN A 66 -2.46 -6.22 -5.56
N GLY A 67 -1.36 -6.85 -5.97
CA GLY A 67 -0.62 -7.81 -5.15
C GLY A 67 -0.09 -7.20 -3.84
N PHE A 68 0.40 -5.96 -3.90
CA PHE A 68 0.85 -5.21 -2.71
C PHE A 68 -0.34 -4.87 -1.80
N ILE A 69 -1.47 -4.44 -2.37
CA ILE A 69 -2.69 -4.14 -1.62
C ILE A 69 -3.17 -5.37 -0.85
N LEU A 70 -3.26 -6.53 -1.52
CA LEU A 70 -3.69 -7.78 -0.90
C LEU A 70 -2.75 -8.22 0.22
N HIS A 71 -1.43 -8.08 0.02
CA HIS A 71 -0.43 -8.36 1.06
C HIS A 71 -0.64 -7.47 2.29
N THR A 72 -0.78 -6.16 2.10
CA THR A 72 -1.00 -5.22 3.21
C THR A 72 -2.36 -5.41 3.87
N LEU A 73 -3.41 -5.72 3.11
CA LEU A 73 -4.73 -6.03 3.65
C LEU A 73 -4.66 -7.28 4.56
N ARG A 74 -3.93 -8.31 4.14
CA ARG A 74 -3.69 -9.50 4.96
C ARG A 74 -2.95 -9.15 6.26
N GLN A 75 -1.93 -8.30 6.18
CA GLN A 75 -1.21 -7.80 7.35
C GLN A 75 -2.14 -7.03 8.31
N LEU A 76 -2.98 -6.14 7.77
CA LEU A 76 -3.95 -5.38 8.55
C LEU A 76 -4.97 -6.28 9.26
N SER A 77 -5.48 -7.30 8.57
CA SER A 77 -6.38 -8.29 9.17
C SER A 77 -5.70 -9.06 10.31
N ASN A 78 -4.46 -9.50 10.12
CA ASN A 78 -3.70 -10.21 11.17
C ASN A 78 -3.40 -9.32 12.38
N LYS A 79 -3.14 -8.02 12.16
CA LYS A 79 -2.92 -7.05 13.25
C LYS A 79 -4.17 -6.79 14.09
N ARG A 80 -5.38 -7.06 13.60
CA ARG A 80 -6.62 -6.93 14.40
C ARG A 80 -6.67 -7.95 15.53
N GLU A 81 -6.14 -9.15 15.32
CA GLU A 81 -6.14 -10.23 16.30
C GLU A 81 -5.07 -10.03 17.39
N ALA A 82 -4.07 -9.19 17.11
CA ALA A 82 -2.97 -8.87 18.02
C ALA A 82 -3.28 -7.68 18.94
N THR A 83 -4.50 -7.58 19.46
CA THR A 83 -4.76 -6.74 20.63
C THR A 83 -4.65 -7.63 21.87
N PRO A 84 -3.47 -7.83 22.48
CA PRO A 84 -3.40 -8.41 23.81
C PRO A 84 -4.05 -7.41 24.75
N THR A 85 -5.28 -7.73 25.16
CA THR A 85 -5.95 -7.15 26.32
C THR A 85 -4.95 -7.20 27.48
N ARG A 86 -4.51 -6.03 27.94
CA ARG A 86 -3.73 -5.89 29.18
C ARG A 86 -4.64 -5.34 30.26
#